data_AF-A0A954XBH7-F1
#
_entry.id   AF-A0A954XBH7-F1
#
_cell.length_a   1.000
_cell.length_b   1.000
_cell.length_c   1.000
_cell.angle_alpha   90.00
_cell.angle_beta   90.00
_cell.angle_gamma   90.00
#
_symmetry.space_group_name_H-M   'P 1'
#
loop_
_entity.id
_entity.type
_entity.pdbx_description
1 polymer ?
#
loop_
_entity_poly.entity_id
_entity_poly.type
_entity_poly.pdbx_seq_one_letter_code
_entity_poly.pdbx_strand_id
1 'polypeptide(L)'
;MDSDKSEGVFADATHVVAAGHNVLIYFATTNYASGAPSESTAQLSVYMNYYTAKRLQAALAMSVQRHVAVFGEVQPSKPSGQPTTHGKTAVMYANFVRLTGSPEELIIDLGLNPQPVGIPNKPISIAHTTIMDFHTATTFLHQVSTLIEEYEAQNGPIETDIQKRFTN
;
A
#
# COMPACT_ATOMS: atom_id res chain seq x y z
N MET A 1 3.84 35.04 16.48
CA MET A 1 4.71 34.25 15.60
C MET A 1 3.87 33.09 15.13
N ASP A 2 3.00 33.40 14.16
CA ASP A 2 2.10 32.44 13.54
C ASP A 2 2.93 31.47 12.70
N SER A 3 2.97 30.22 13.16
CA SER A 3 3.52 29.10 12.40
C SER A 3 2.62 28.87 11.19
N ASP A 4 3.11 29.34 10.05
CA ASP A 4 2.88 28.83 8.69
C ASP A 4 1.90 27.65 8.63
N LYS A 5 0.61 27.94 8.40
CA LYS A 5 -0.37 26.94 8.00
C LYS A 5 -0.06 26.60 6.56
N SER A 6 0.96 25.77 6.34
CA SER A 6 1.40 25.35 5.02
C SER A 6 0.23 24.69 4.29
N GLU A 7 -0.35 25.39 3.30
CA GLU A 7 -1.15 24.76 2.27
C GLU A 7 -0.24 23.77 1.54
N GLY A 8 -0.56 22.48 1.64
CA GLY A 8 0.28 21.40 1.13
C GLY A 8 -0.57 20.25 0.61
N VAL A 9 -0.15 19.67 -0.50
CA VAL A 9 -0.70 18.42 -1.02
C VAL A 9 0.19 17.30 -0.48
N PHE A 10 -0.36 16.47 0.41
CA PHE A 10 0.34 15.35 1.00
C PHE A 10 -0.26 14.02 0.50
N ALA A 11 0.58 13.01 0.31
CA ALA A 11 0.17 11.68 -0.10
C ALA A 11 -0.32 10.89 1.13
N ASP A 12 -1.49 11.25 1.66
CA ASP A 12 -1.91 10.76 2.98
C ASP A 12 -2.88 9.57 2.97
N ALA A 13 -3.57 9.33 1.86
CA ALA A 13 -4.69 8.40 1.85
C ALA A 13 -4.39 7.17 1.01
N THR A 14 -4.04 6.08 1.68
CA THR A 14 -4.21 4.74 1.12
C THR A 14 -5.51 4.15 1.64
N HIS A 15 -6.38 3.69 0.74
CA HIS A 15 -7.61 2.99 1.11
C HIS A 15 -7.59 1.58 0.53
N VAL A 16 -7.79 0.57 1.38
CA VAL A 16 -7.69 -0.84 1.01
C VAL A 16 -9.06 -1.51 1.13
N VAL A 17 -9.52 -2.13 0.06
CA VAL A 17 -10.87 -2.72 -0.02
C VAL A 17 -10.81 -4.13 -0.62
N ALA A 18 -11.63 -5.03 -0.09
CA ALA A 18 -11.81 -6.36 -0.66
C ALA A 18 -12.64 -6.25 -1.96
N ALA A 19 -12.14 -6.83 -3.04
CA ALA A 19 -12.76 -6.81 -4.36
C ALA A 19 -12.87 -8.24 -4.92
N GLY A 20 -13.77 -9.03 -4.33
CA GLY A 20 -13.91 -10.46 -4.65
C GLY A 20 -12.65 -11.24 -4.26
N HIS A 21 -12.02 -11.91 -5.22
CA HIS A 21 -10.76 -12.63 -5.03
C HIS A 21 -9.50 -11.74 -5.09
N ASN A 22 -9.68 -10.42 -5.19
CA ASN A 22 -8.59 -9.45 -5.24
C ASN A 22 -8.72 -8.44 -4.09
N VAL A 23 -7.61 -7.76 -3.83
CA VAL A 23 -7.50 -6.58 -3.00
C VAL A 23 -7.36 -5.38 -3.93
N LEU A 24 -8.14 -4.35 -3.68
CA LEU A 24 -8.09 -3.07 -4.36
C LEU A 24 -7.48 -2.03 -3.42
N ILE A 25 -6.39 -1.41 -3.85
CA ILE A 25 -5.70 -0.36 -3.11
C ILE A 25 -5.82 0.94 -3.90
N TYR A 26 -6.34 1.98 -3.24
CA TYR A 26 -6.40 3.33 -3.77
C TYR A 26 -5.25 4.14 -3.18
N PHE A 27 -4.40 4.67 -4.03
CA PHE A 27 -3.43 5.70 -3.67
C PHE A 27 -4.01 7.06 -4.01
N ALA A 28 -4.25 7.86 -2.98
CA ALA A 28 -4.85 9.18 -3.09
C ALA A 28 -3.95 10.25 -2.49
N THR A 29 -4.02 11.44 -3.09
CA THR A 29 -3.44 12.65 -2.53
C THR A 29 -4.52 13.45 -1.85
N THR A 30 -4.23 13.96 -0.66
CA THR A 30 -5.14 14.81 0.11
C THR A 30 -4.66 16.24 0.04
N ASN A 31 -5.55 17.14 -0.35
CA ASN A 31 -5.30 18.58 -0.31
C ASN A 31 -5.65 19.13 1.07
N TYR A 32 -4.75 19.87 1.71
CA TYR A 32 -4.99 20.53 2.99
C TYR A 32 -5.26 22.03 2.80
N ALA A 33 -6.53 22.41 2.89
CA ALA A 33 -6.93 23.81 2.89
C ALA A 33 -6.92 24.33 4.33
N SER A 34 -6.16 25.39 4.62
CA SER A 34 -6.10 26.04 5.94
C SER A 34 -5.67 25.15 7.12
N GLY A 35 -4.90 24.08 6.84
CA GLY A 35 -4.40 23.13 7.85
C GLY A 35 -5.40 22.01 8.22
N ALA A 36 -6.53 21.91 7.52
CA ALA A 36 -7.44 20.78 7.61
C ALA A 36 -7.43 20.02 6.27
N PRO A 37 -7.52 18.68 6.28
CA PRO A 37 -7.72 17.95 5.04
C PRO A 37 -9.04 18.45 4.42
N SER A 38 -9.10 18.61 3.11
CA SER A 38 -10.23 19.22 2.41
C SER A 38 -10.85 18.31 1.34
N GLU A 39 -10.01 17.62 0.58
CA GLU A 39 -10.43 16.64 -0.44
C GLU A 39 -9.32 15.61 -0.65
N SER A 40 -9.69 14.33 -0.74
CA SER A 40 -8.79 13.25 -1.15
C SER A 40 -9.16 12.80 -2.56
N THR A 41 -8.21 12.86 -3.49
CA THR A 41 -8.40 12.43 -4.88
C THR A 41 -7.58 11.19 -5.16
N ALA A 42 -8.25 10.09 -5.53
CA ALA A 42 -7.58 8.85 -5.92
C ALA A 42 -6.86 9.02 -7.27
N GLN A 43 -5.54 8.87 -7.26
CA GLN A 43 -4.70 8.98 -8.45
C GLN A 43 -4.48 7.62 -9.12
N LEU A 44 -4.32 6.57 -8.30
CA LEU A 44 -4.05 5.21 -8.76
C LEU A 44 -4.90 4.18 -8.01
N SER A 45 -5.54 3.29 -8.75
CA SER A 45 -6.22 2.10 -8.27
C SER A 45 -5.40 0.87 -8.66
N VAL A 46 -4.94 0.12 -7.67
CA VAL A 46 -4.16 -1.10 -7.86
C VAL A 46 -4.98 -2.31 -7.45
N TYR A 47 -5.23 -3.19 -8.41
CA TYR A 47 -5.80 -4.51 -8.17
C TYR A 47 -4.68 -5.52 -8.01
N MET A 48 -4.69 -6.29 -6.93
CA MET A 48 -3.76 -7.40 -6.73
C MET A 48 -4.44 -8.57 -6.04
N ASN A 49 -4.01 -9.80 -6.30
CA ASN A 49 -4.55 -10.95 -5.58
C ASN A 49 -4.11 -10.97 -4.10
N TYR A 50 -4.83 -11.72 -3.27
CA TYR A 50 -4.53 -11.86 -1.83
C TYR A 50 -3.12 -12.40 -1.55
N TYR A 51 -2.55 -13.23 -2.43
CA TYR A 51 -1.17 -13.72 -2.26
C TYR A 51 -0.12 -12.63 -2.44
N THR A 52 -0.35 -11.70 -3.36
CA THR A 52 0.50 -10.53 -3.55
C THR A 52 0.29 -9.53 -2.42
N ALA A 53 -0.96 -9.33 -1.98
CA ALA A 53 -1.27 -8.50 -0.81
C ALA A 53 -0.60 -9.02 0.48
N LYS A 54 -0.60 -10.33 0.73
CA LYS A 54 0.09 -10.95 1.88
C LYS A 54 1.60 -10.75 1.85
N ARG A 55 2.21 -10.86 0.67
CA ARG A 55 3.64 -10.58 0.48
C ARG A 55 3.95 -9.10 0.70
N LEU A 56 3.08 -8.21 0.22
CA LEU A 56 3.16 -6.78 0.47
C LEU A 56 3.04 -6.46 1.97
N GLN A 57 2.06 -7.04 2.67
CA GLN A 57 1.89 -6.89 4.12
C GLN A 57 3.17 -7.26 4.89
N ALA A 58 3.76 -8.42 4.58
CA ALA A 58 4.99 -8.86 5.24
C ALA A 58 6.17 -7.93 4.96
N ALA A 59 6.32 -7.46 3.71
CA ALA A 59 7.36 -6.52 3.34
C ALA A 59 7.17 -5.14 4.01
N LEU A 60 5.93 -4.65 4.08
CA LEU A 60 5.56 -3.43 4.79
C LEU A 60 5.89 -3.55 6.28
N ALA A 61 5.47 -4.64 6.92
CA ALA A 61 5.73 -4.89 8.34
C ALA A 61 7.23 -4.84 8.67
N MET A 62 8.06 -5.53 7.87
CA MET A 62 9.51 -5.47 8.06
C MET A 62 10.08 -4.07 7.83
N SER A 63 9.59 -3.33 6.83
CA SER A 63 10.09 -1.99 6.52
C SER A 63 9.74 -1.00 7.61
N VAL A 64 8.49 -1.00 8.08
CA VAL A 64 8.03 -0.17 9.21
C VAL A 64 8.76 -0.55 10.49
N GLN A 65 8.91 -1.84 10.79
CA GLN A 65 9.65 -2.29 11.98
C GLN A 65 11.11 -1.81 11.96
N ARG A 66 11.79 -1.89 10.81
CA ARG A 66 13.17 -1.39 10.67
C ARG A 66 13.25 0.12 10.87
N HIS A 67 12.29 0.87 10.32
CA HIS A 67 12.23 2.31 10.50
C HIS A 67 12.03 2.67 11.97
N VAL A 68 11.08 2.03 12.64
CA VAL A 68 10.81 2.26 14.07
C VAL A 68 12.03 1.92 14.94
N ALA A 69 12.77 0.86 14.61
CA ALA A 69 13.98 0.48 15.35
C ALA A 69 15.10 1.53 15.24
N VAL A 70 15.12 2.34 14.18
CA VAL A 70 16.17 3.34 13.94
C VAL A 70 15.72 4.74 14.36
N PHE A 71 14.47 5.11 14.09
CA PHE A 71 13.96 6.48 14.23
C PHE A 71 12.95 6.65 15.38
N GLY A 72 12.54 5.58 16.03
CA GLY A 72 11.55 5.59 17.11
C GLY A 72 10.13 5.33 16.62
N GLU A 73 9.16 5.33 17.55
CA GLU A 73 7.78 4.97 17.23
C GLU A 73 7.13 5.96 16.25
N VAL A 74 6.55 5.42 15.19
CA VAL A 74 5.74 6.15 14.22
C VAL A 74 4.27 5.94 14.57
N GLN A 75 3.56 7.01 14.88
CA GLN A 75 2.12 6.93 15.09
C GLN A 75 1.40 6.81 13.74
N PRO A 76 0.43 5.89 13.59
CA PRO A 76 -0.39 5.83 12.39
C PRO A 76 -1.08 7.17 12.18
N SER A 77 -1.08 7.65 10.94
CA SER A 77 -1.87 8.82 10.56
C SER A 77 -3.35 8.54 10.80
N LYS A 78 -4.09 9.51 11.34
CA LYS A 78 -5.54 9.39 11.45
C LYS A 78 -6.11 9.33 10.03
N PRO A 79 -6.96 8.34 9.68
CA PRO A 79 -7.62 8.35 8.40
C PRO A 79 -8.43 9.65 8.28
N SER A 80 -8.14 10.45 7.27
CA SER A 80 -8.97 11.60 6.91
C SER A 80 -10.34 11.04 6.57
N GLY A 81 -11.35 11.25 7.42
CA GLY A 81 -12.72 10.77 7.23
C GLY A 81 -13.46 11.46 6.07
N GLN A 82 -12.72 11.96 5.09
CA GLN A 82 -13.22 12.69 3.94
C GLN A 82 -13.63 11.73 2.82
N PRO A 83 -14.71 12.06 2.09
CA PRO A 83 -15.07 11.30 0.91
C PRO A 83 -13.94 11.38 -0.13
N THR A 84 -13.38 10.23 -0.50
CA THR A 84 -12.41 10.15 -1.59
C THR A 84 -13.15 10.30 -2.92
N THR A 85 -12.84 11.35 -3.68
CA THR A 85 -13.34 11.51 -5.03
C THR A 85 -12.55 10.60 -5.97
N HIS A 86 -13.27 9.74 -6.69
CA HIS A 86 -12.71 8.85 -7.69
C HIS A 86 -12.76 9.60 -9.03
N GLY A 87 -11.72 10.37 -9.33
CA GLY A 87 -11.57 11.07 -10.61
C GLY A 87 -11.28 10.12 -11.77
N LYS A 88 -10.61 10.60 -12.82
CA LYS A 88 -9.98 9.71 -13.82
C LYS A 88 -8.76 9.02 -13.19
N THR A 89 -9.02 8.03 -12.34
CA THR A 89 -7.99 7.27 -11.66
C THR A 89 -7.32 6.32 -12.65
N ALA A 90 -5.98 6.28 -12.67
CA ALA A 90 -5.27 5.24 -13.40
C ALA A 90 -5.58 3.88 -12.74
N VAL A 91 -5.81 2.84 -13.54
CA VAL A 91 -6.08 1.50 -13.00
C VAL A 91 -4.98 0.55 -13.47
N MET A 92 -4.43 -0.23 -12.55
CA MET A 92 -3.51 -1.32 -12.90
C MET A 92 -3.77 -2.58 -12.12
N TYR A 93 -3.46 -3.71 -12.74
CA TYR A 93 -3.26 -4.96 -12.03
C TYR A 93 -1.76 -5.10 -11.67
N ALA A 94 -1.46 -5.57 -10.47
CA ALA A 94 -0.10 -5.85 -10.02
C ALA A 94 -0.04 -7.23 -9.35
N ASN A 95 0.93 -8.05 -9.75
CA ASN A 95 1.24 -9.31 -9.06
C ASN A 95 2.68 -9.33 -8.51
N PHE A 96 3.47 -8.30 -8.82
CA PHE A 96 4.81 -8.05 -8.31
C PHE A 96 4.83 -6.74 -7.53
N VAL A 97 5.43 -6.79 -6.35
CA VAL A 97 5.65 -5.62 -5.51
C VAL A 97 7.05 -5.69 -4.91
N ARG A 98 7.79 -4.58 -4.92
CA ARG A 98 9.10 -4.44 -4.29
C ARG A 98 9.11 -3.17 -3.44
N LEU A 99 9.59 -3.30 -2.21
CA LEU A 99 9.74 -2.17 -1.30
C LEU A 99 11.21 -1.78 -1.19
N THR A 100 11.46 -0.47 -1.22
CA THR A 100 12.76 0.13 -0.92
C THR A 100 12.54 1.26 0.09
N GLY A 101 13.20 1.19 1.24
CA GLY A 101 13.08 2.23 2.27
C GLY A 101 14.29 3.17 2.27
N SER A 102 14.02 4.47 2.43
CA SER A 102 14.97 5.48 2.86
C SER A 102 14.66 5.89 4.32
N PRO A 103 15.47 6.74 4.97
CA PRO A 103 15.15 7.28 6.30
C PRO A 103 13.79 8.01 6.39
N GLU A 104 13.37 8.65 5.31
CA GLU A 104 12.20 9.55 5.29
C GLU A 104 11.01 8.95 4.54
N GLU A 105 11.28 8.10 3.55
CA GLU A 105 10.28 7.65 2.59
C GLU A 105 10.34 6.14 2.36
N LEU A 106 9.17 5.56 2.12
CA LEU A 106 9.01 4.21 1.63
C LEU A 106 8.58 4.24 0.16
N ILE A 107 9.38 3.58 -0.68
CA ILE A 107 9.15 3.44 -2.11
C ILE A 107 8.55 2.06 -2.38
N ILE A 108 7.43 2.03 -3.10
CA ILE A 108 6.71 0.83 -3.51
C ILE A 108 6.72 0.76 -5.04
N ASP A 109 7.51 -0.16 -5.58
CA ASP A 109 7.50 -0.48 -7.00
C ASP A 109 6.44 -1.54 -7.28
N LEU A 110 5.60 -1.28 -8.28
CA LEU A 110 4.49 -2.12 -8.71
C LEU A 110 4.70 -2.59 -10.14
N GLY A 111 4.38 -3.85 -10.41
CA GLY A 111 4.50 -4.39 -11.75
C GLY A 111 3.81 -5.73 -11.98
N LEU A 112 4.02 -6.22 -13.20
CA LEU A 112 3.57 -7.52 -13.65
C LEU A 112 4.78 -8.45 -13.83
N ASN A 113 4.83 -9.51 -13.03
CA ASN A 113 5.69 -10.65 -13.25
C ASN A 113 5.00 -11.67 -14.18
N PRO A 114 5.47 -11.82 -15.44
CA PRO A 114 4.93 -12.80 -16.40
C PRO A 114 5.35 -14.24 -16.09
N GLN A 115 6.32 -14.45 -15.20
CA GLN A 115 6.84 -15.76 -14.79
C GLN A 115 6.58 -15.96 -13.29
N PRO A 116 5.33 -16.26 -12.89
CA PRO A 116 5.02 -16.42 -11.48
C PRO A 116 5.71 -17.64 -10.87
N VAL A 117 6.01 -18.67 -11.67
CA VAL A 117 6.61 -19.94 -11.24
C VAL A 117 8.08 -20.01 -11.67
N GLY A 118 8.95 -20.39 -10.73
CA GLY A 118 10.38 -20.54 -10.95
C GLY A 118 11.19 -19.25 -10.74
N ILE A 119 12.50 -19.33 -11.02
CA ILE A 119 13.39 -18.18 -10.95
C ILE A 119 13.15 -17.32 -12.21
N PRO A 120 12.77 -16.03 -12.08
CA PRO A 120 12.58 -15.17 -13.24
C PRO A 120 13.86 -15.09 -14.06
N ASN A 121 13.80 -15.44 -15.34
CA ASN A 121 14.95 -15.36 -16.25
C ASN A 121 14.96 -14.07 -17.08
N LYS A 122 13.93 -13.23 -16.91
CA LYS A 122 13.79 -11.92 -17.55
C LYS A 122 13.62 -10.83 -16.49
N PRO A 123 14.16 -9.62 -16.72
CA PRO A 123 13.87 -8.48 -15.87
C PRO A 123 12.36 -8.22 -15.79
N ILE A 124 11.86 -7.92 -14.59
CA ILE A 124 10.48 -7.52 -14.37
C ILE A 124 10.38 -6.02 -14.63
N SER A 125 9.50 -5.62 -15.54
CA SER A 125 9.25 -4.19 -15.81
C SER A 125 8.43 -3.60 -14.67
N ILE A 126 8.91 -2.50 -14.09
CA ILE A 126 8.14 -1.70 -13.15
C ILE A 126 7.15 -0.86 -13.95
N ALA A 127 5.87 -0.95 -13.59
CA ALA A 127 4.79 -0.23 -14.24
C ALA A 127 4.51 1.10 -13.52
N HIS A 128 4.69 1.13 -12.20
CA HIS A 128 4.48 2.34 -11.40
C HIS A 128 5.30 2.27 -10.11
N THR A 129 5.64 3.44 -9.59
CA THR A 129 6.34 3.59 -8.32
C THR A 129 5.56 4.59 -7.49
N THR A 130 5.09 4.16 -6.33
CA THR A 130 4.45 5.03 -5.35
C THR A 130 5.45 5.31 -4.22
N ILE A 131 5.51 6.55 -3.78
CA ILE A 131 6.35 6.99 -2.66
C ILE A 131 5.43 7.51 -1.57
N MET A 132 5.70 7.15 -0.31
CA MET A 132 4.94 7.61 0.84
C MET A 132 5.85 7.75 2.06
N ASP A 133 5.44 8.55 3.03
CA ASP A 133 6.15 8.62 4.31
C ASP A 133 5.83 7.41 5.21
N PHE A 134 6.55 7.28 6.32
CA PHE A 134 6.36 6.16 7.26
C PHE A 134 5.09 6.27 8.11
N HIS A 135 4.50 7.47 8.28
CA HIS A 135 3.21 7.63 8.95
C HIS A 135 2.08 7.02 8.09
N THR A 136 2.06 7.37 6.80
CA THR A 136 1.14 6.77 5.81
C THR A 136 1.41 5.28 5.67
N ALA A 137 2.67 4.85 5.61
CA ALA A 137 3.01 3.43 5.48
C ALA A 137 2.52 2.60 6.68
N THR A 138 2.55 3.15 7.89
CA THR A 138 2.05 2.49 9.10
C THR A 138 0.53 2.33 9.05
N THR A 139 -0.19 3.37 8.64
CA THR A 139 -1.65 3.30 8.42
C THR A 139 -1.99 2.29 7.32
N PHE A 140 -1.23 2.29 6.23
CA PHE A 140 -1.41 1.35 5.13
C PHE A 140 -1.19 -0.10 5.58
N LEU A 141 -0.11 -0.36 6.33
CA LEU A 141 0.16 -1.66 6.93
C LEU A 141 -1.00 -2.14 7.81
N HIS A 142 -1.55 -1.25 8.64
CA HIS A 142 -2.69 -1.58 9.49
C HIS A 142 -3.91 -2.01 8.65
N GLN A 143 -4.30 -1.20 7.66
CA GLN A 143 -5.45 -1.51 6.81
C GLN A 143 -5.28 -2.82 6.02
N VAL A 144 -4.10 -3.04 5.43
CA VAL A 144 -3.82 -4.29 4.69
C VAL A 144 -3.85 -5.49 5.64
N SER A 145 -3.30 -5.34 6.85
CA SER A 145 -3.29 -6.43 7.85
C SER A 145 -4.71 -6.81 8.26
N THR A 146 -5.54 -5.84 8.62
CA THR A 146 -6.95 -6.07 8.99
C THR A 146 -7.72 -6.77 7.86
N LEU A 147 -7.58 -6.28 6.63
CA LEU A 147 -8.28 -6.87 5.48
C LEU A 147 -7.86 -8.31 5.22
N ILE A 148 -6.57 -8.61 5.36
CA ILE A 148 -6.04 -9.97 5.21
C ILE A 148 -6.53 -10.89 6.32
N GLU A 149 -6.53 -10.42 7.56
CA GLU A 149 -7.04 -11.17 8.71
C GLU A 149 -8.51 -11.53 8.52
N GLU A 150 -9.34 -10.58 8.08
CA GLU A 150 -10.75 -10.81 7.77
C GLU A 150 -10.94 -11.85 6.66
N TYR A 151 -10.14 -11.76 5.59
CA TYR A 151 -10.20 -12.71 4.49
C TYR A 151 -9.79 -14.12 4.96
N GLU A 152 -8.71 -14.25 5.73
CA GLU A 152 -8.22 -15.53 6.25
C GLU A 152 -9.19 -16.15 7.26
N ALA A 153 -9.88 -15.33 8.06
CA ALA A 153 -10.92 -15.81 8.98
C ALA A 153 -12.09 -16.49 8.25
N GLN A 154 -12.40 -16.05 7.03
CA GLN A 154 -13.51 -16.59 6.23
C GLN A 154 -13.09 -17.71 5.27
N ASN A 155 -11.87 -17.66 4.73
CA ASN A 155 -11.43 -18.53 3.63
C ASN A 155 -10.26 -19.47 4.00
N GLY A 156 -9.73 -19.36 5.22
CA GLY A 156 -8.53 -20.07 5.65
C GLY A 156 -7.23 -19.32 5.31
N PRO A 157 -6.09 -19.84 5.79
CA PRO A 157 -4.80 -19.16 5.67
C PRO A 157 -4.33 -19.02 4.22
N ILE A 158 -3.78 -17.85 3.88
CA ILE A 158 -3.21 -17.60 2.54
C ILE A 158 -1.82 -18.23 2.47
N GLU A 159 -1.68 -19.31 1.69
CA GLU A 159 -0.38 -19.93 1.44
C GLU A 159 0.44 -19.11 0.43
N THR A 160 1.51 -18.49 0.91
CA THR A 160 2.37 -17.62 0.08
C THR A 160 3.42 -18.41 -0.70
N ASP A 161 3.78 -19.62 -0.28
CA ASP A 161 4.70 -20.50 -0.99
C ASP A 161 4.04 -21.05 -2.25
N ILE A 162 4.56 -20.64 -3.42
CA ILE A 162 3.97 -21.04 -4.70
C ILE A 162 4.02 -22.54 -4.95
N GLN A 163 4.99 -23.27 -4.38
CA GLN A 163 5.10 -24.72 -4.53
C GLN A 163 4.03 -25.44 -3.72
N LYS A 164 3.66 -24.90 -2.56
CA LYS A 164 2.62 -25.47 -1.71
C LYS A 164 1.22 -25.17 -2.22
N ARG A 165 1.04 -24.13 -3.04
CA ARG A 165 -0.26 -23.80 -3.66
C ARG A 165 -0.78 -24.86 -4.63
N PHE A 166 0.10 -25.63 -5.28
CA PHE A 166 -0.30 -26.63 -6.28
C PHE A 166 -0.59 -28.01 -5.69
N THR A 167 -0.36 -28.20 -4.39
CA THR A 167 -0.49 -29.50 -3.73
C THR A 167 -1.78 -29.64 -2.92
N ASN A 168 -2.50 -28.55 -2.68
CA ASN A 168 -3.80 -28.53 -1.98
C ASN A 168 -4.98 -28.44 -2.96
#